data_AF-A0A2Z6ZYU8-F1
#
_entry.id   AF-A0A2Z6ZYU8-F1
#
_cell.length_a   1.000
_cell.length_b   1.000
_cell.length_c   1.000
_cell.angle_alpha   90.00
_cell.angle_beta   90.00
_cell.angle_gamma   90.00
#
_symmetry.space_group_name_H-M   'P 1'
#
loop_
_entity.id
_entity.type
_entity.pdbx_description
1 polymer ?
#
loop_
_entity_poly.entity_id
_entity_poly.type
_entity_poly.pdbx_seq_one_letter_code
_entity_poly.pdbx_strand_id
1 'polypeptide(L)'
;MAISFFVNAMQVDFASVLAMEHSGMVRMFKSLEYTGLKGFLEASGSVYEGAVLEFFANAKVIFGMIISFVANRKLALTKEVFAESFGLPTEGITRFLDIPKQNVVEMWRRFSGSDVPFRAPSKKKEMKVVFRLLHEKVAKALCAKAGSFDVVTSEQLDLMLAITAGLKVNSAQVLFQVLLSMVSNPNRQSQGFAVQISVLLQNLVQSDLGATVKLHPQKVLTNKSV
;
A
#
# COMPACT_ATOMS: atom_id res chain seq x y z
N MET A 1 -15.08 -22.67 -5.96
CA MET A 1 -15.21 -21.20 -6.01
C MET A 1 -13.83 -20.60 -5.99
N ALA A 2 -13.42 -19.89 -7.06
CA ALA A 2 -12.18 -19.12 -7.03
C ALA A 2 -12.37 -17.91 -6.10
N ILE A 3 -11.47 -17.72 -5.14
CA ILE A 3 -11.46 -16.52 -4.29
C ILE A 3 -10.91 -15.40 -5.18
N SER A 4 -11.74 -14.41 -5.51
CA SER A 4 -11.27 -13.25 -6.28
C SER A 4 -10.24 -12.45 -5.46
N PHE A 5 -9.18 -12.00 -6.11
CA PHE A 5 -8.12 -11.18 -5.50
C PHE A 5 -8.63 -9.81 -5.03
N PHE A 6 -9.84 -9.40 -5.43
CA PHE A 6 -10.28 -8.01 -5.36
C PHE A 6 -11.44 -7.75 -4.40
N VAL A 7 -12.03 -8.79 -3.78
CA VAL A 7 -13.23 -8.68 -2.92
C VAL A 7 -13.04 -7.69 -1.75
N ASN A 8 -11.79 -7.47 -1.31
CA ASN A 8 -11.45 -6.58 -0.19
C ASN A 8 -10.51 -5.43 -0.52
N ALA A 9 -10.27 -5.15 -1.80
CA ALA A 9 -9.47 -3.99 -2.20
C ALA A 9 -10.16 -2.68 -1.78
N MET A 10 -9.45 -1.83 -1.04
CA MET A 10 -10.00 -0.58 -0.52
C MET A 10 -9.33 0.61 -1.20
N GLN A 11 -10.06 1.30 -2.06
CA GLN A 11 -9.57 2.41 -2.87
C GLN A 11 -9.60 3.74 -2.12
N VAL A 12 -8.76 4.70 -2.53
CA VAL A 12 -8.76 6.07 -2.01
C VAL A 12 -8.99 7.02 -3.16
N ASP A 13 -10.05 7.82 -3.05
CA ASP A 13 -10.19 9.04 -3.85
C ASP A 13 -9.55 10.20 -3.07
N PHE A 14 -8.32 10.56 -3.46
CA PHE A 14 -7.60 11.64 -2.81
C PHE A 14 -8.30 12.99 -2.95
N ALA A 15 -8.97 13.27 -4.09
CA ALA A 15 -9.69 14.52 -4.27
C ALA A 15 -10.86 14.63 -3.29
N SER A 16 -11.62 13.55 -3.12
CA SER A 16 -12.71 13.50 -2.14
C SER A 16 -12.19 13.65 -0.70
N VAL A 17 -11.11 12.96 -0.33
CA VAL A 17 -10.61 12.98 1.05
C VAL A 17 -9.95 14.32 1.42
N LEU A 18 -9.31 14.98 0.47
CA LEU A 18 -8.71 16.30 0.67
C LEU A 18 -9.76 17.42 0.78
N ALA A 19 -10.99 17.19 0.31
CA ALA A 19 -12.12 18.11 0.41
C ALA A 19 -12.95 17.93 1.70
N MET A 20 -12.54 17.05 2.63
CA MET A 20 -13.28 16.78 3.87
C MET A 20 -13.09 17.89 4.91
N GLU A 21 -14.10 18.09 5.77
CA GLU A 21 -14.01 19.03 6.90
C GLU A 21 -13.07 18.53 8.00
N HIS A 22 -12.84 17.22 8.08
CA HIS A 22 -12.02 16.62 9.13
C HIS A 22 -10.52 16.94 8.94
N SER A 23 -10.07 18.05 9.53
CA SER A 23 -8.70 18.58 9.42
C SER A 23 -7.59 17.57 9.70
N GLY A 24 -7.78 16.66 10.66
CA GLY A 24 -6.83 15.59 10.96
C GLY A 24 -6.65 14.58 9.82
N MET A 25 -7.73 14.20 9.14
CA MET A 25 -7.71 13.30 7.98
C MET A 25 -7.07 14.02 6.79
N VAL A 26 -7.50 15.25 6.49
CA VAL A 26 -6.92 16.04 5.41
C VAL A 26 -5.40 16.18 5.58
N ARG A 27 -4.92 16.52 6.79
CA ARG A 27 -3.48 16.62 7.07
C ARG A 27 -2.76 15.31 6.79
N MET A 28 -3.33 14.19 7.23
CA MET A 28 -2.75 12.86 7.05
C MET A 28 -2.68 12.45 5.57
N PHE A 29 -3.70 12.73 4.77
CA PHE A 29 -3.69 12.45 3.34
C PHE A 29 -2.73 13.38 2.57
N LYS A 30 -2.59 14.64 2.97
CA LYS A 30 -1.52 15.52 2.46
C LYS A 30 -0.13 14.96 2.75
N SER A 31 0.08 14.36 3.93
CA SER A 31 1.34 13.66 4.22
C SER A 31 1.58 12.46 3.31
N LEU A 32 0.53 11.69 2.96
CA LEU A 32 0.65 10.62 1.97
C LEU A 32 1.08 11.14 0.59
N GLU A 33 0.52 12.28 0.14
CA GLU A 33 0.97 12.94 -1.09
C GLU A 33 2.43 13.37 -1.01
N TYR A 34 2.85 13.99 0.09
CA TYR A 34 4.23 14.42 0.30
C TYR A 34 5.22 13.25 0.33
N THR A 35 4.83 12.09 0.87
CA THR A 35 5.65 10.87 0.84
C THR A 35 5.63 10.14 -0.52
N GLY A 36 4.96 10.71 -1.52
CA GLY A 36 4.82 10.14 -2.87
C GLY A 36 4.01 8.86 -2.93
N LEU A 37 3.27 8.51 -1.87
CA LEU A 37 2.42 7.32 -1.82
C LEU A 37 1.07 7.52 -2.53
N LYS A 38 0.75 8.75 -2.97
CA LYS A 38 -0.49 9.06 -3.68
C LYS A 38 -0.68 8.16 -4.89
N GLY A 39 0.26 8.17 -5.85
CA GLY A 39 0.12 7.41 -7.10
C GLY A 39 -0.04 5.90 -6.87
N PHE A 40 0.58 5.38 -5.81
CA PHE A 40 0.43 3.97 -5.43
C PHE A 40 -0.85 3.65 -4.66
N LEU A 41 -1.50 4.62 -4.00
CA LEU A 41 -2.72 4.40 -3.21
C LEU A 41 -4.00 4.87 -3.92
N GLU A 42 -3.85 5.61 -5.00
CA GLU A 42 -4.94 6.17 -5.78
C GLU A 42 -5.82 5.07 -6.39
N ALA A 43 -7.11 5.36 -6.42
CA ALA A 43 -8.16 4.47 -6.89
C ALA A 43 -8.03 4.16 -8.39
N SER A 44 -8.13 2.89 -8.77
CA SER A 44 -8.49 2.48 -10.13
C SER A 44 -9.90 1.89 -10.13
N GLY A 45 -10.77 2.40 -11.00
CA GLY A 45 -12.17 1.95 -11.09
C GLY A 45 -12.35 0.51 -11.60
N SER A 46 -11.31 -0.07 -12.20
CA SER A 46 -11.35 -1.39 -12.82
C SER A 46 -9.99 -2.09 -12.78
N VAL A 47 -10.00 -3.41 -12.81
CA VAL A 47 -8.79 -4.26 -12.76
C VAL A 47 -8.81 -5.38 -13.78
N TYR A 48 -7.64 -5.80 -14.23
CA TYR A 48 -7.43 -6.93 -15.14
C TYR A 48 -7.11 -8.19 -14.32
N GLU A 49 -8.14 -8.81 -13.73
CA GLU A 49 -7.95 -9.96 -12.83
C GLU A 49 -7.20 -11.11 -13.50
N GLY A 50 -7.55 -11.45 -14.74
CA GLY A 50 -6.85 -12.48 -15.52
C GLY A 50 -5.37 -12.17 -15.70
N ALA A 51 -5.03 -10.93 -16.03
CA ALA A 51 -3.64 -10.52 -16.22
C ALA A 51 -2.83 -10.53 -14.91
N VAL A 52 -3.43 -10.15 -13.78
CA VAL A 52 -2.77 -10.22 -12.46
C VAL A 52 -2.52 -11.68 -12.05
N LEU A 53 -3.47 -12.58 -12.32
CA LEU A 53 -3.30 -14.02 -12.09
C LEU A 53 -2.15 -14.59 -12.93
N GLU A 54 -2.14 -14.28 -14.23
CA GLU A 54 -1.10 -14.69 -15.16
C GLU A 54 0.27 -14.15 -14.73
N PHE A 55 0.33 -12.88 -14.32
CA PHE A 55 1.54 -12.26 -13.78
C PHE A 55 2.12 -13.07 -12.63
N PHE A 56 1.33 -13.39 -11.60
CA PHE A 56 1.82 -14.13 -10.45
C PHE A 56 2.16 -15.59 -10.77
N ALA A 57 1.40 -16.23 -11.67
CA ALA A 57 1.67 -17.61 -12.08
C ALA A 57 3.02 -17.75 -12.81
N ASN A 58 3.40 -16.72 -13.58
CA ASN A 58 4.62 -16.73 -14.39
C ASN A 58 5.79 -15.97 -13.76
N ALA A 59 5.55 -15.22 -12.68
CA ALA A 59 6.56 -14.37 -12.06
C ALA A 59 7.67 -15.16 -11.35
N LYS A 60 8.91 -14.72 -11.55
CA LYS A 60 10.10 -15.21 -10.85
C LYS A 60 10.99 -14.05 -10.46
N VAL A 61 11.66 -14.17 -9.33
CA VAL A 61 12.68 -13.21 -8.90
C VAL A 61 14.05 -13.68 -9.40
N ILE A 62 14.74 -12.82 -10.16
CA ILE A 62 16.09 -13.08 -10.68
C ILE A 62 16.94 -11.84 -10.40
N PHE A 63 18.01 -12.00 -9.61
CA PHE A 63 18.90 -10.90 -9.19
C PHE A 63 18.16 -9.66 -8.67
N GLY A 64 17.07 -9.85 -7.92
CA GLY A 64 16.26 -8.76 -7.37
C GLY A 64 15.31 -8.09 -8.36
N MET A 65 15.22 -8.56 -9.61
CA MET A 65 14.22 -8.14 -10.59
C MET A 65 13.09 -9.17 -10.66
N ILE A 66 11.88 -8.74 -11.02
CA ILE A 66 10.76 -9.64 -11.28
C ILE A 66 10.63 -9.85 -12.78
N ILE A 67 10.78 -11.08 -13.22
CA ILE A 67 10.52 -11.49 -14.60
C ILE A 67 9.19 -12.23 -14.63
N SER A 68 8.28 -11.81 -15.49
CA SER A 68 6.99 -12.50 -15.69
C SER A 68 6.62 -12.51 -17.18
N PHE A 69 5.58 -13.26 -17.52
CA PHE A 69 5.01 -13.32 -18.85
C PHE A 69 3.50 -13.10 -18.74
N VAL A 70 2.99 -12.07 -19.42
CA VAL A 70 1.58 -11.65 -19.36
C VAL A 70 1.13 -11.26 -20.75
N ALA A 71 -0.04 -11.72 -21.19
CA ALA A 71 -0.60 -11.43 -22.51
C ALA A 71 0.41 -11.68 -23.66
N ASN A 72 1.13 -12.79 -23.58
CA ASN A 72 2.20 -13.16 -24.52
C ASN A 72 3.40 -12.19 -24.57
N ARG A 73 3.58 -11.34 -23.56
CA ARG A 73 4.70 -10.39 -23.46
C ARG A 73 5.56 -10.70 -22.26
N LYS A 74 6.87 -10.67 -22.46
CA LYS A 74 7.84 -10.76 -21.38
C LYS A 74 7.92 -9.42 -20.65
N LEU A 75 7.69 -9.44 -19.36
CA LEU A 75 7.82 -8.32 -18.46
C LEU A 75 9.09 -8.48 -17.63
N ALA A 76 9.92 -7.43 -17.58
CA ALA A 76 11.04 -7.33 -16.66
C ALA A 76 10.83 -6.08 -15.80
N LEU A 77 10.54 -6.29 -14.53
CA LEU A 77 10.23 -5.23 -13.58
C LEU A 77 11.39 -5.03 -12.61
N THR A 78 12.03 -3.87 -12.71
CA THR A 78 13.04 -3.40 -11.75
C THR A 78 12.39 -2.48 -10.72
N LYS A 79 13.12 -2.15 -9.65
CA LYS A 79 12.67 -1.17 -8.66
C LYS A 79 12.47 0.20 -9.29
N GLU A 80 13.33 0.59 -10.23
CA GLU A 80 13.32 1.89 -10.88
C GLU A 80 12.08 2.04 -11.77
N VAL A 81 11.78 1.03 -12.60
CA VAL A 81 10.55 1.01 -13.43
C VAL A 81 9.30 1.01 -12.55
N PHE A 82 9.32 0.24 -11.45
CA PHE A 82 8.23 0.25 -10.47
C PHE A 82 8.06 1.62 -9.81
N ALA A 83 9.16 2.28 -9.42
CA ALA A 83 9.13 3.59 -8.82
C ALA A 83 8.58 4.65 -9.76
N GLU A 84 9.07 4.67 -10.99
CA GLU A 84 8.63 5.59 -12.05
C GLU A 84 7.14 5.43 -12.35
N SER A 85 6.66 4.19 -12.47
CA SER A 85 5.25 3.88 -12.78
C SER A 85 4.26 4.45 -11.77
N PHE A 86 4.69 4.64 -10.52
CA PHE A 86 3.85 5.15 -9.43
C PHE A 86 4.29 6.54 -8.90
N GLY A 87 5.34 7.14 -9.47
CA GLY A 87 5.93 8.38 -8.97
C GLY A 87 6.50 8.25 -7.54
N LEU A 88 7.01 7.07 -7.17
CA LEU A 88 7.49 6.81 -5.82
C LEU A 88 8.88 7.41 -5.57
N PRO A 89 9.12 7.99 -4.39
CA PRO A 89 10.46 8.45 -4.01
C PRO A 89 11.43 7.26 -3.88
N THR A 90 12.59 7.41 -4.49
CA THR A 90 13.73 6.48 -4.44
C THR A 90 14.81 6.88 -3.43
N GLU A 91 14.65 8.05 -2.82
CA GLU A 91 15.52 8.60 -1.77
C GLU A 91 14.78 8.67 -0.42
N GLY A 92 15.53 8.72 0.67
CA GLY A 92 15.00 8.84 2.02
C GLY A 92 15.27 7.61 2.87
N ILE A 93 14.61 7.56 4.03
CA ILE A 93 14.80 6.49 5.02
C ILE A 93 14.34 5.16 4.43
N THR A 94 15.19 4.14 4.52
CA THR A 94 14.90 2.77 4.08
C THR A 94 14.71 1.81 5.25
N ARG A 95 15.22 2.16 6.44
CA ARG A 95 15.08 1.39 7.68
C ARG A 95 14.63 2.33 8.81
N PHE A 96 13.54 1.99 9.45
CA PHE A 96 12.95 2.85 10.49
C PHE A 96 13.78 2.94 11.78
N LEU A 97 14.81 2.09 11.91
CA LEU A 97 15.82 2.19 12.97
C LEU A 97 16.63 3.49 12.89
N ASP A 98 16.60 4.19 11.76
CA ASP A 98 17.34 5.43 11.52
C ASP A 98 16.65 6.65 12.17
N ILE A 99 15.44 6.50 12.74
CA ILE A 99 14.69 7.56 13.43
C ILE A 99 15.13 7.63 14.90
N PRO A 100 15.50 8.81 15.45
CA PRO A 100 15.89 8.94 16.85
C PRO A 100 14.81 8.46 17.84
N LYS A 101 15.16 7.54 18.74
CA LYS A 101 14.23 6.86 19.66
C LYS A 101 13.38 7.79 20.55
N GLN A 102 13.93 8.93 20.97
CA GLN A 102 13.19 9.89 21.82
C GLN A 102 12.02 10.53 21.08
N ASN A 103 12.19 10.85 19.80
CA ASN A 103 11.13 11.42 18.95
C ASN A 103 10.04 10.39 18.66
N VAL A 104 10.42 9.11 18.58
CA VAL A 104 9.51 7.99 18.30
C VAL A 104 8.49 7.79 19.43
N VAL A 105 8.90 7.84 20.70
CA VAL A 105 8.00 7.63 21.85
C VAL A 105 6.94 8.73 21.96
N GLU A 106 7.31 9.98 21.73
CA GLU A 106 6.36 11.10 21.73
C GLU A 106 5.36 10.99 20.57
N MET A 107 5.84 10.63 19.38
CA MET A 107 4.99 10.40 18.22
C MET A 107 4.05 9.21 18.41
N TRP A 108 4.51 8.12 19.02
CA TRP A 108 3.67 6.96 19.38
C TRP A 108 2.53 7.32 20.33
N ARG A 109 2.73 8.28 21.23
CA ARG A 109 1.62 8.80 22.07
C ARG A 109 0.52 9.44 21.23
N ARG A 110 0.84 10.05 20.08
CA ARG A 110 -0.17 10.66 19.20
C ARG A 110 -1.12 9.62 18.60
N PHE A 111 -0.62 8.41 18.33
CA PHE A 111 -1.39 7.30 17.78
C PHE A 111 -2.35 6.66 18.79
N SER A 112 -2.01 6.70 20.08
CA SER A 112 -2.75 6.03 21.14
C SER A 112 -4.09 6.70 21.42
N GLY A 113 -5.13 5.89 21.64
CA GLY A 113 -6.41 6.34 22.20
C GLY A 113 -6.37 6.62 23.71
N SER A 114 -5.26 6.33 24.37
CA SER A 114 -5.03 6.58 25.81
C SER A 114 -3.78 7.44 26.04
N ASP A 115 -3.49 7.79 27.29
CA ASP A 115 -2.28 8.55 27.67
C ASP A 115 -0.99 7.70 27.64
N VAL A 116 -1.11 6.40 27.39
CA VAL A 116 0.02 5.48 27.26
C VAL A 116 0.53 5.46 25.81
N PRO A 117 1.85 5.56 25.57
CA PRO A 117 2.40 5.47 24.22
C PRO A 117 2.01 4.17 23.51
N PHE A 118 1.60 4.28 22.24
CA PHE A 118 1.25 3.12 21.43
C PHE A 118 2.49 2.28 21.13
N ARG A 119 2.51 1.00 21.51
CA ARG A 119 3.64 0.09 21.25
C ARG A 119 3.19 -1.08 20.41
N ALA A 120 3.94 -1.43 19.37
CA ALA A 120 3.69 -2.62 18.59
C ALA A 120 4.36 -3.86 19.24
N PRO A 121 3.77 -5.06 19.11
CA PRO A 121 2.44 -5.31 18.56
C PRO A 121 1.32 -4.88 19.53
N SER A 122 0.27 -4.23 19.02
CA SER A 122 -0.92 -3.81 19.79
C SER A 122 -2.19 -3.88 18.98
N LYS A 123 -3.35 -3.83 19.65
CA LYS A 123 -4.64 -3.94 18.97
C LYS A 123 -4.98 -2.64 18.26
N LYS A 124 -5.43 -2.71 17.00
CA LYS A 124 -5.93 -1.56 16.19
C LYS A 124 -6.96 -0.72 16.94
N LYS A 125 -7.81 -1.35 17.76
CA LYS A 125 -8.81 -0.64 18.58
C LYS A 125 -8.21 0.30 19.63
N GLU A 126 -6.95 0.11 20.00
CA GLU A 126 -6.23 0.97 20.93
C GLU A 126 -5.71 2.25 20.26
N MET A 127 -5.73 2.34 18.92
CA MET A 127 -5.40 3.59 18.19
C MET A 127 -6.58 4.56 18.16
N LYS A 128 -6.30 5.86 18.05
CA LYS A 128 -7.33 6.85 17.69
C LYS A 128 -7.95 6.53 16.34
N VAL A 129 -9.24 6.82 16.18
CA VAL A 129 -10.03 6.50 14.98
C VAL A 129 -9.37 6.99 13.69
N VAL A 130 -8.82 8.21 13.68
CA VAL A 130 -8.11 8.78 12.52
C VAL A 130 -6.94 7.90 12.05
N PHE A 131 -6.19 7.34 12.99
CA PHE A 131 -5.04 6.48 12.67
C PHE A 131 -5.42 5.03 12.37
N ARG A 132 -6.59 4.56 12.82
CA ARG A 132 -7.10 3.23 12.43
C ARG A 132 -7.31 3.14 10.93
N LEU A 133 -7.77 4.22 10.30
CA LEU A 133 -7.94 4.28 8.85
C LEU A 133 -6.60 4.27 8.12
N LEU A 134 -5.63 5.05 8.60
CA LEU A 134 -4.27 5.03 8.05
C LEU A 134 -3.65 3.64 8.19
N HIS A 135 -3.77 3.01 9.36
CA HIS A 135 -3.34 1.63 9.56
C HIS A 135 -4.02 0.69 8.57
N GLU A 136 -5.33 0.83 8.36
CA GLU A 136 -6.03 -0.04 7.42
C GLU A 136 -5.52 0.11 5.99
N LYS A 137 -5.19 1.34 5.56
CA LYS A 137 -4.63 1.61 4.24
C LYS A 137 -3.20 1.11 4.13
N VAL A 138 -2.35 1.47 5.08
CA VAL A 138 -0.93 1.07 5.15
C VAL A 138 -0.80 -0.45 5.26
N ALA A 139 -1.55 -1.09 6.15
CA ALA A 139 -1.52 -2.54 6.35
C ALA A 139 -2.02 -3.29 5.10
N LYS A 140 -3.10 -2.83 4.46
CA LYS A 140 -3.55 -3.45 3.20
C LYS A 140 -2.54 -3.25 2.07
N ALA A 141 -1.88 -2.10 2.02
CA ALA A 141 -0.87 -1.77 1.03
C ALA A 141 0.50 -2.43 1.25
N LEU A 142 0.77 -3.05 2.42
CA LEU A 142 2.11 -3.55 2.76
C LEU A 142 2.14 -4.96 3.32
N CYS A 143 1.03 -5.44 3.87
CA CYS A 143 0.99 -6.80 4.35
C CYS A 143 0.65 -7.74 3.21
N ALA A 144 1.66 -8.53 2.88
CA ALA A 144 1.64 -9.69 2.01
C ALA A 144 0.62 -10.76 2.49
N LYS A 145 0.30 -10.80 3.79
CA LYS A 145 -0.58 -11.82 4.38
C LYS A 145 -2.01 -11.29 4.54
N ALA A 146 -2.99 -12.05 4.04
CA ALA A 146 -4.40 -11.96 4.47
C ALA A 146 -4.53 -12.51 5.90
N GLY A 147 -3.89 -11.82 6.85
CA GLY A 147 -3.98 -12.08 8.28
C GLY A 147 -4.81 -11.01 8.96
N SER A 148 -5.10 -11.21 10.24
CA SER A 148 -5.94 -10.30 11.01
C SER A 148 -5.35 -8.87 11.03
N PHE A 149 -6.12 -7.91 10.51
CA PHE A 149 -5.80 -6.47 10.55
C PHE A 149 -6.08 -5.85 11.92
N ASP A 150 -6.35 -6.67 12.93
CA ASP A 150 -6.60 -6.22 14.31
C ASP A 150 -5.31 -5.96 15.08
N VAL A 151 -4.15 -6.43 14.60
CA VAL A 151 -2.84 -6.18 15.21
C VAL A 151 -2.01 -5.23 14.35
N VAL A 152 -1.42 -4.22 14.98
CA VAL A 152 -0.46 -3.30 14.37
C VAL A 152 0.95 -3.84 14.60
N THR A 153 1.70 -4.17 13.54
CA THR A 153 3.10 -4.59 13.64
C THR A 153 4.04 -3.39 13.78
N SER A 154 5.28 -3.62 14.21
CA SER A 154 6.29 -2.55 14.30
C SER A 154 6.56 -1.90 12.96
N GLU A 155 6.71 -2.70 11.90
CA GLU A 155 6.93 -2.20 10.52
C GLU A 155 5.79 -1.30 10.03
N GLN A 156 4.54 -1.69 10.32
CA GLN A 156 3.36 -0.87 10.00
C GLN A 156 3.35 0.43 10.80
N LEU A 157 3.61 0.35 12.11
CA LEU A 157 3.61 1.50 13.00
C LEU A 157 4.70 2.50 12.62
N ASP A 158 5.88 2.02 12.26
CA ASP A 158 7.02 2.85 11.91
C ASP A 158 6.79 3.59 10.59
N LEU A 159 6.19 2.94 9.58
CA LEU A 159 5.82 3.65 8.36
C LEU A 159 4.69 4.65 8.59
N MET A 160 3.67 4.29 9.37
CA MET A 160 2.63 5.24 9.75
C MET A 160 3.24 6.46 10.45
N LEU A 161 4.23 6.25 11.32
CA LEU A 161 4.98 7.31 11.97
C LEU A 161 5.72 8.17 10.94
N ALA A 162 6.48 7.56 10.03
CA ALA A 162 7.19 8.29 8.99
C ALA A 162 6.26 9.13 8.10
N ILE A 163 5.10 8.58 7.71
CA ILE A 163 4.06 9.31 6.97
C ILE A 163 3.56 10.49 7.81
N THR A 164 3.10 10.26 9.04
CA THR A 164 2.51 11.33 9.87
C THR A 164 3.52 12.41 10.27
N ALA A 165 4.80 12.06 10.36
CA ALA A 165 5.89 13.00 10.62
C ALA A 165 6.39 13.71 9.34
N GLY A 166 5.89 13.34 8.16
CA GLY A 166 6.33 13.90 6.88
C GLY A 166 7.78 13.58 6.55
N LEU A 167 8.31 12.46 7.05
CA LEU A 167 9.67 12.04 6.76
C LEU A 167 9.76 11.58 5.31
N LYS A 168 10.87 11.92 4.64
CA LYS A 168 11.17 11.39 3.31
C LYS A 168 11.49 9.90 3.45
N VAL A 169 10.60 9.04 2.97
CA VAL A 169 10.76 7.58 2.97
C VAL A 169 11.09 7.14 1.55
N ASN A 170 12.00 6.19 1.42
CA ASN A 170 12.23 5.49 0.16
C ASN A 170 11.10 4.48 -0.09
N SER A 171 9.93 5.00 -0.45
CA SER A 171 8.70 4.23 -0.65
C SER A 171 8.87 3.20 -1.77
N ALA A 172 9.66 3.52 -2.80
CA ALA A 172 10.00 2.58 -3.87
C ALA A 172 10.69 1.33 -3.33
N GLN A 173 11.73 1.49 -2.50
CA GLN A 173 12.44 0.35 -1.91
C GLN A 173 11.52 -0.49 -1.02
N VAL A 174 10.73 0.13 -0.15
CA VAL A 174 9.85 -0.58 0.80
C VAL A 174 8.80 -1.39 0.04
N LEU A 175 8.06 -0.76 -0.87
CA LEU A 175 6.98 -1.41 -1.62
C LEU A 175 7.50 -2.49 -2.58
N PHE A 176 8.64 -2.25 -3.22
CA PHE A 176 9.23 -3.23 -4.13
C PHE A 176 9.73 -4.48 -3.38
N GLN A 177 10.28 -4.34 -2.16
CA GLN A 177 10.63 -5.49 -1.32
C GLN A 177 9.40 -6.32 -0.90
N VAL A 178 8.27 -5.66 -0.65
CA VAL A 178 7.01 -6.37 -0.42
C VAL A 178 6.63 -7.16 -1.67
N LEU A 179 6.66 -6.53 -2.85
CA LEU A 179 6.33 -7.21 -4.11
C LEU A 179 7.26 -8.41 -4.39
N LEU A 180 8.56 -8.27 -4.19
CA LEU A 180 9.52 -9.38 -4.28
C LEU A 180 9.16 -10.53 -3.34
N SER A 181 8.75 -10.21 -2.12
CA SER A 181 8.32 -11.20 -1.13
C SER A 181 7.05 -11.95 -1.53
N MET A 182 6.10 -11.27 -2.21
CA MET A 182 4.87 -11.89 -2.71
C MET A 182 5.15 -12.82 -3.90
N VAL A 183 6.04 -12.41 -4.81
CA VAL A 183 6.44 -13.26 -5.95
C VAL A 183 7.21 -14.49 -5.47
N SER A 184 8.09 -14.32 -4.48
CA SER A 184 8.90 -15.43 -3.95
C SER A 184 8.11 -16.40 -3.09
N ASN A 185 6.96 -15.98 -2.53
CA ASN A 185 6.15 -16.81 -1.64
C ASN A 185 4.65 -16.64 -1.94
N PRO A 186 4.02 -17.61 -2.63
CA PRO A 186 2.59 -17.55 -2.96
C PRO A 186 1.66 -17.38 -1.75
N ASN A 187 2.05 -17.89 -0.57
CA ASN A 187 1.27 -17.72 0.67
C ASN A 187 1.29 -16.28 1.22
N ARG A 188 2.09 -15.41 0.60
CA ARG A 188 2.22 -13.99 0.88
C ARG A 188 1.61 -13.13 -0.23
N GLN A 189 0.81 -13.69 -1.13
CA GLN A 189 0.10 -12.86 -2.12
C GLN A 189 -1.02 -12.08 -1.44
N SER A 190 -0.89 -10.76 -1.40
CA SER A 190 -1.87 -9.87 -0.82
C SER A 190 -2.89 -9.41 -1.85
N GLN A 191 -4.17 -9.51 -1.49
CA GLN A 191 -5.27 -8.88 -2.23
C GLN A 191 -5.10 -7.36 -2.36
N GLY A 192 -4.40 -6.72 -1.41
CA GLY A 192 -4.21 -5.26 -1.40
C GLY A 192 -3.27 -4.74 -2.48
N PHE A 193 -2.38 -5.57 -3.01
CA PHE A 193 -1.48 -5.19 -4.11
C PHE A 193 -2.05 -5.50 -5.49
N ALA A 194 -3.06 -6.36 -5.59
CA ALA A 194 -3.59 -6.82 -6.87
C ALA A 194 -4.06 -5.65 -7.76
N VAL A 195 -4.66 -4.61 -7.16
CA VAL A 195 -5.05 -3.39 -7.88
C VAL A 195 -3.83 -2.69 -8.46
N GLN A 196 -2.77 -2.54 -7.67
CA GLN A 196 -1.56 -1.85 -8.13
C GLN A 196 -0.80 -2.65 -9.18
N ILE A 197 -0.76 -3.98 -9.06
CA ILE A 197 -0.24 -4.83 -10.14
C ILE A 197 -1.07 -4.68 -11.41
N SER A 198 -2.40 -4.63 -11.31
CA SER A 198 -3.24 -4.38 -12.48
C SER A 198 -2.93 -3.04 -13.16
N VAL A 199 -2.77 -1.96 -12.40
CA VAL A 199 -2.42 -0.62 -12.94
C VAL A 199 -1.03 -0.66 -13.59
N LEU A 200 -0.06 -1.30 -12.93
CA LEU A 200 1.28 -1.47 -13.45
C LEU A 200 1.30 -2.24 -14.78
N LEU A 201 0.54 -3.33 -14.87
CA LEU A 201 0.43 -4.13 -16.09
C LEU A 201 -0.20 -3.32 -17.23
N GLN A 202 -1.24 -2.54 -16.92
CA GLN A 202 -1.86 -1.65 -17.90
C GLN A 202 -0.85 -0.65 -18.48
N ASN A 203 0.00 -0.06 -17.64
CA ASN A 203 1.00 0.92 -18.05
C ASN A 203 2.15 0.31 -18.85
N LEU A 204 2.62 -0.89 -18.46
CA LEU A 204 3.83 -1.51 -19.00
C LEU A 204 3.59 -2.43 -20.19
N VAL A 205 2.48 -3.18 -20.20
CA VAL A 205 2.24 -4.22 -21.21
C VAL A 205 1.63 -3.60 -22.48
N GLN A 206 0.80 -2.55 -22.34
CA GLN A 206 0.19 -1.78 -23.44
C GLN A 206 -0.43 -2.65 -24.55
N SER A 207 -1.01 -3.79 -24.19
CA SER A 207 -1.70 -4.72 -25.08
C SER A 207 -3.06 -5.08 -24.50
N ASP A 208 -3.82 -5.91 -25.22
CA ASP A 208 -5.08 -6.42 -24.71
C ASP A 208 -4.83 -7.35 -23.50
N LEU A 209 -5.05 -6.81 -22.30
CA LEU A 209 -4.99 -7.52 -21.02
C LEU A 209 -6.28 -8.31 -20.73
N GLY A 210 -7.21 -8.32 -21.69
CA GLY A 210 -8.49 -8.98 -21.59
C GLY A 210 -9.54 -8.16 -20.84
N ALA A 211 -10.57 -8.84 -20.36
CA ALA A 211 -11.71 -8.21 -19.73
C ALA A 211 -11.35 -7.58 -18.37
N THR A 212 -11.81 -6.35 -18.17
CA THR A 212 -11.72 -5.68 -16.88
C THR A 212 -12.87 -6.10 -15.94
N VAL A 213 -12.56 -6.28 -14.67
CA VAL A 213 -13.54 -6.42 -13.59
C VAL A 213 -13.70 -5.07 -12.89
N LYS A 214 -14.94 -4.58 -12.80
CA LYS A 214 -15.24 -3.35 -12.03
C LYS A 214 -15.10 -3.63 -10.54
N LEU A 215 -14.40 -2.76 -9.84
CA LEU A 215 -14.29 -2.85 -8.39
C LEU A 215 -15.56 -2.29 -7.73
N HIS A 216 -15.98 -2.91 -6.62
CA HIS A 216 -17.23 -2.54 -5.95
C HIS A 216 -17.12 -1.13 -5.31
N PRO A 217 -18.03 -0.19 -5.59
CA PRO A 217 -17.94 1.21 -5.13
C PRO A 217 -17.94 1.40 -3.61
N GLN A 218 -18.53 0.46 -2.86
CA GLN A 218 -18.72 0.55 -1.41
C GLN A 218 -17.42 0.59 -0.56
N LYS A 219 -16.24 0.47 -1.18
CA LYS A 219 -14.94 0.51 -0.49
C LYS A 219 -14.02 1.62 -1.01
N VAL A 220 -14.57 2.67 -1.62
CA VAL A 220 -13.85 3.92 -1.89
C VAL A 220 -14.00 4.84 -0.70
N LEU A 221 -12.89 5.28 -0.11
CA LEU A 221 -12.94 6.30 0.93
C LEU A 221 -13.27 7.65 0.28
N THR A 222 -14.43 8.21 0.62
CA THR A 222 -14.92 9.49 0.09
C THR A 222 -15.24 10.45 1.23
N ASN A 223 -15.56 11.70 0.90
CA ASN A 223 -15.98 12.69 1.89
C ASN A 223 -17.26 12.32 2.67
N LYS A 224 -18.06 11.37 2.17
CA LYS A 224 -19.28 10.87 2.80
C LYS A 224 -19.05 9.65 3.71
N SER A 225 -17.81 9.15 3.80
CA SER A 225 -17.49 7.88 4.46
C SER A 225 -17.03 8.02 5.93
N VAL A 226 -17.10 9.23 6.51
CA VAL A 226 -16.65 9.55 7.87
C VAL A 226 -17.77 10.21 8.65
#